data_AF-A0A0X3BII7-F1
#
_entry.id   AF-A0A0X3BII7-F1
#
_cell.length_a   1.000
_cell.length_b   1.000
_cell.length_c   1.000
_cell.angle_alpha   90.00
_cell.angle_beta   90.00
_cell.angle_gamma   90.00
#
_symmetry.space_group_name_H-M   'P 1'
#
loop_
_entity.id
_entity.type
_entity.pdbx_description
1 polymer ?
#
loop_
_entity_poly.entity_id
_entity_poly.type
_entity_poly.pdbx_seq_one_letter_code
_entity_poly.pdbx_strand_id
1 'polypeptide(L)'
;MIRSAPPRPGKVRVSRAGRVAVIDHCGHTLYQEIEDEEVCGVLAIGDDTTAVCGHICSHAGIPVFGVVDGDGDGIVEPGFAPGSVVVEVTYGRDDDLGREVAATRDLEASYWDEWVEETLRSLEGRVRVVVDRREG
;
A
#
# COMPACT_ATOMS: atom_id res chain seq x y z
N MET A 1 -24.25 15.51 -10.46
CA MET A 1 -22.85 15.90 -10.70
C MET A 1 -22.05 15.45 -9.50
N ILE A 2 -21.39 14.29 -9.60
CA ILE A 2 -20.51 13.77 -8.55
C ILE A 2 -19.20 14.56 -8.65
N ARG A 3 -18.76 15.19 -7.56
CA ARG A 3 -17.49 15.91 -7.54
C ARG A 3 -16.39 14.86 -7.38
N SER A 4 -15.61 14.57 -8.43
CA SER A 4 -14.31 13.93 -8.24
C SER A 4 -13.30 15.04 -7.95
N ALA A 5 -12.69 14.98 -6.77
CA ALA A 5 -11.56 15.82 -6.41
C ALA A 5 -10.40 14.86 -6.17
N PRO A 6 -9.26 15.03 -6.87
CA PRO A 6 -8.08 14.24 -6.57
C PRO A 6 -7.65 14.51 -5.12
N PRO A 7 -7.15 13.50 -4.39
CA PRO A 7 -6.75 13.67 -3.01
C PRO A 7 -5.65 14.75 -2.92
N ARG A 8 -5.81 15.67 -1.96
CA ARG A 8 -4.80 16.70 -1.67
C ARG A 8 -3.83 16.16 -0.61
N PRO A 9 -2.52 16.28 -0.80
CA PRO A 9 -1.56 15.83 0.20
C PRO A 9 -1.68 16.67 1.48
N GLY A 10 -1.88 16.00 2.61
CA GLY A 10 -1.82 16.62 3.95
C GLY A 10 -0.38 16.92 4.37
N LYS A 11 -0.22 17.81 5.35
CA LYS A 11 1.10 18.23 5.90
C LYS A 11 1.63 17.27 6.98
N VAL A 12 1.25 16.00 6.97
CA VAL A 12 1.68 15.06 8.01
C VAL A 12 3.01 14.43 7.57
N ARG A 13 4.02 14.59 8.44
CA ARG A 13 5.38 14.13 8.22
C ARG A 13 5.43 12.69 8.73
N VAL A 14 5.04 11.74 7.89
CA VAL A 14 5.01 10.32 8.24
C VAL A 14 6.42 9.86 8.63
N SER A 15 6.51 9.12 9.73
CA SER A 15 7.77 8.51 10.15
C SER A 15 8.24 7.58 9.05
N ARG A 16 9.52 7.67 8.65
CA ARG A 16 10.08 6.75 7.64
C ARG A 16 10.37 5.37 8.21
N ALA A 17 10.22 5.17 9.52
CA ALA A 17 10.47 3.95 10.25
C ALA A 17 9.31 3.69 11.23
N GLY A 18 9.02 2.44 11.52
CA GLY A 18 7.95 2.02 12.41
C GLY A 18 7.13 0.89 11.83
N ARG A 19 5.92 0.75 12.32
CA ARG A 19 5.04 -0.36 11.99
C ARG A 19 4.52 -0.26 10.55
N VAL A 20 4.45 -1.39 9.86
CA VAL A 20 3.75 -1.57 8.58
C VAL A 20 2.36 -2.14 8.89
N ALA A 21 1.33 -1.35 8.65
CA ALA A 21 -0.05 -1.80 8.85
C ALA A 21 -0.48 -2.71 7.69
N VAL A 22 -1.08 -3.86 7.99
CA VAL A 22 -1.59 -4.78 6.97
C VAL A 22 -3.10 -4.62 6.86
N ILE A 23 -3.57 -4.32 5.66
CA ILE A 23 -4.98 -4.15 5.33
C ILE A 23 -5.34 -5.18 4.26
N ASP A 24 -5.87 -6.30 4.71
CA ASP A 24 -6.51 -7.34 3.89
C ASP A 24 -8.01 -7.01 3.75
N HIS A 25 -8.66 -7.55 2.70
CA HIS A 25 -10.05 -7.51 2.21
C HIS A 25 -11.18 -6.96 3.12
N CYS A 26 -11.02 -6.94 4.43
CA CYS A 26 -11.89 -6.28 5.40
C CYS A 26 -11.24 -5.00 5.98
N GLY A 27 -11.21 -3.90 5.21
CA GLY A 27 -10.61 -2.60 5.59
C GLY A 27 -11.25 -1.82 6.77
N HIS A 28 -12.02 -2.48 7.64
CA HIS A 28 -12.72 -1.85 8.78
C HIS A 28 -11.78 -1.30 9.87
N THR A 29 -10.51 -1.73 9.91
CA THR A 29 -9.50 -1.25 10.86
C THR A 29 -8.63 -0.12 10.30
N LEU A 30 -8.76 0.21 9.01
CA LEU A 30 -7.87 1.14 8.30
C LEU A 30 -7.68 2.49 9.03
N TYR A 31 -8.78 3.08 9.52
CA TYR A 31 -8.71 4.36 10.23
C TYR A 31 -8.02 4.25 11.59
N GLN A 32 -8.19 3.13 12.31
CA GLN A 32 -7.55 2.92 13.61
C GLN A 32 -6.04 2.74 13.46
N GLU A 33 -5.60 2.09 12.39
CA GLU A 33 -4.19 1.88 12.10
C GLU A 33 -3.51 3.15 11.59
N ILE A 34 -4.19 3.95 10.76
CA ILE A 34 -3.64 5.20 10.20
C ILE A 34 -3.53 6.32 11.25
N GLU A 35 -4.34 6.28 12.32
CA GLU A 35 -4.27 7.24 13.42
C GLU A 35 -3.13 6.95 14.41
N ASP A 36 -2.48 5.80 14.31
CA ASP A 36 -1.32 5.44 15.12
C ASP A 36 -0.05 6.15 14.61
N GLU A 37 0.58 6.93 15.47
CA GLU A 37 1.79 7.71 15.14
C GLU A 37 3.00 6.83 14.81
N GLU A 38 2.94 5.52 15.10
CA GLU A 38 4.01 4.57 14.84
C GLU A 38 3.94 3.94 13.43
N VAL A 39 2.88 4.19 12.64
CA VAL A 39 2.76 3.60 11.30
C VAL A 39 3.60 4.35 10.27
N CYS A 40 4.51 3.62 9.62
CA CYS A 40 5.39 4.16 8.58
C CYS A 40 4.91 3.88 7.15
N GLY A 41 4.00 2.92 6.98
CA GLY A 41 3.45 2.53 5.68
C GLY A 41 2.37 1.46 5.79
N VAL A 42 1.67 1.22 4.69
CA VAL A 42 0.57 0.25 4.63
C VAL A 42 0.84 -0.81 3.58
N LEU A 43 0.75 -2.09 3.95
CA LEU A 43 0.61 -3.21 3.04
C LEU A 43 -0.89 -3.41 2.76
N ALA A 44 -1.33 -3.11 1.54
CA ALA A 44 -2.71 -3.30 1.10
C ALA A 44 -2.82 -4.52 0.17
N ILE A 45 -3.84 -5.34 0.39
CA ILE A 45 -4.07 -6.59 -0.36
C ILE A 45 -5.49 -6.54 -0.93
N GLY A 46 -5.62 -6.76 -2.24
CA GLY A 46 -6.87 -6.54 -2.97
C GLY A 46 -6.76 -5.32 -3.88
N ASP A 47 -7.25 -5.42 -5.12
CA ASP A 47 -7.38 -4.30 -6.05
C ASP A 47 -8.16 -3.11 -5.43
N ASP A 48 -9.39 -3.36 -4.98
CA ASP A 48 -10.25 -2.31 -4.40
C ASP A 48 -9.71 -1.80 -3.06
N THR A 49 -9.20 -2.71 -2.23
CA THR A 49 -8.54 -2.37 -0.96
C THR A 49 -7.36 -1.44 -1.20
N THR A 50 -6.52 -1.75 -2.19
CA THR A 50 -5.34 -0.95 -2.56
C THR A 50 -5.77 0.42 -3.08
N ALA A 51 -6.82 0.50 -3.90
CA ALA A 51 -7.32 1.78 -4.40
C ALA A 51 -7.83 2.68 -3.28
N VAL A 52 -8.61 2.13 -2.34
CA VAL A 52 -9.14 2.83 -1.16
C VAL A 52 -8.00 3.25 -0.22
N CYS A 53 -7.09 2.32 0.10
CA CYS A 53 -5.94 2.59 0.98
C CYS A 53 -5.06 3.68 0.38
N GLY A 54 -4.74 3.60 -0.92
CA GLY A 54 -4.02 4.66 -1.62
C GLY A 54 -4.70 6.00 -1.39
N HIS A 55 -5.98 6.11 -1.76
CA HIS A 55 -6.70 7.38 -1.68
C HIS A 55 -6.68 7.98 -0.27
N ILE A 56 -6.98 7.17 0.77
CA ILE A 56 -7.01 7.62 2.16
C ILE A 56 -5.60 7.97 2.66
N CYS A 57 -4.63 7.06 2.47
CA CYS A 57 -3.26 7.23 2.95
C CYS A 57 -2.54 8.40 2.27
N SER A 58 -2.87 8.71 1.01
CA SER A 58 -2.34 9.87 0.31
C SER A 58 -2.68 11.21 0.99
N HIS A 59 -3.81 11.27 1.71
CA HIS A 59 -4.17 12.44 2.50
C HIS A 59 -3.31 12.55 3.76
N ALA A 60 -2.96 11.43 4.38
CA ALA A 60 -2.08 11.34 5.54
C ALA A 60 -0.59 11.37 5.16
N GLY A 61 -0.25 11.29 3.88
CA GLY A 61 1.14 11.20 3.40
C GLY A 61 1.79 9.83 3.66
N ILE A 62 1.00 8.81 3.99
CA ILE A 62 1.48 7.46 4.30
C ILE A 62 1.63 6.67 2.99
N PRO A 63 2.80 6.08 2.72
CA PRO A 63 3.00 5.27 1.52
C PRO A 63 2.27 3.92 1.61
N VAL A 64 1.86 3.41 0.46
CA VAL A 64 1.18 2.12 0.34
C VAL A 64 2.02 1.18 -0.52
N PHE A 65 2.24 -0.04 -0.04
CA PHE A 65 2.65 -1.19 -0.84
C PHE A 65 1.42 -2.02 -1.17
N GLY A 66 0.91 -1.91 -2.40
CA GLY A 66 -0.29 -2.62 -2.85
C GLY A 66 0.05 -3.92 -3.55
N VAL A 67 -0.66 -5.00 -3.22
CA VAL A 67 -0.65 -6.28 -3.94
C VAL A 67 -2.01 -6.48 -4.58
N VAL A 68 -2.02 -6.59 -5.92
CA VAL A 68 -3.23 -6.66 -6.76
C VAL A 68 -3.10 -7.79 -7.79
N ASP A 69 -4.21 -8.32 -8.29
CA ASP A 69 -4.20 -9.29 -9.41
C ASP A 69 -4.89 -8.78 -10.68
N GLY A 70 -5.43 -7.55 -10.63
CA GLY A 70 -5.95 -6.84 -11.78
C GLY A 70 -7.43 -7.11 -12.06
N ASP A 71 -8.15 -7.73 -11.11
CA ASP A 71 -9.58 -8.00 -11.21
C ASP A 71 -10.48 -6.87 -10.66
N GLY A 72 -9.89 -5.74 -10.25
CA GLY A 72 -10.59 -4.61 -9.66
C GLY A 72 -11.69 -4.01 -10.53
N ASP A 73 -12.72 -3.47 -9.89
CA ASP A 73 -13.91 -2.93 -10.56
C ASP A 73 -13.80 -1.44 -10.95
N GLY A 74 -12.75 -0.77 -10.47
CA GLY A 74 -12.43 0.63 -10.80
C GLY A 74 -13.34 1.66 -10.15
N ILE A 75 -14.03 1.33 -9.05
CA ILE A 75 -14.94 2.26 -8.35
C ILE A 75 -14.19 3.48 -7.77
N VAL A 76 -12.96 3.30 -7.30
CA VAL A 76 -12.17 4.37 -6.68
C VAL A 76 -10.98 4.72 -7.57
N GLU A 77 -10.88 5.99 -7.96
CA GLU A 77 -9.67 6.50 -8.60
C GLU A 77 -8.55 6.60 -7.55
N PRO A 78 -7.48 5.80 -7.67
CA PRO A 78 -6.46 5.76 -6.64
C PRO A 78 -5.58 7.01 -6.70
N GLY A 79 -5.25 7.55 -5.52
CA GLY A 79 -4.17 8.52 -5.36
C GLY A 79 -3.14 7.93 -4.42
N PHE A 80 -1.84 8.05 -4.72
CA PHE A 80 -0.80 7.42 -3.89
C PHE A 80 0.15 8.48 -3.33
N ALA A 81 0.55 8.33 -2.07
CA ALA A 81 1.60 9.16 -1.47
C ALA A 81 2.98 8.86 -2.11
N PRO A 82 3.93 9.80 -2.08
CA PRO A 82 5.33 9.51 -2.38
C PRO A 82 5.83 8.30 -1.57
N GLY A 83 6.66 7.45 -2.19
CA GLY A 83 7.14 6.19 -1.60
C GLY A 83 6.22 4.98 -1.81
N SER A 84 4.99 5.18 -2.34
CA SER A 84 4.08 4.06 -2.62
C SER A 84 4.52 3.22 -3.81
N VAL A 85 4.26 1.92 -3.77
CA VAL A 85 4.48 0.96 -4.85
C VAL A 85 3.26 0.05 -4.95
N VAL A 86 2.79 -0.23 -6.17
CA VAL A 86 1.77 -1.26 -6.39
C VAL A 86 2.33 -2.31 -7.32
N VAL A 87 2.22 -3.57 -6.91
CA VAL A 87 2.65 -4.73 -7.66
C VAL A 87 1.44 -5.56 -8.07
N GLU A 88 1.39 -5.94 -9.35
CA GLU A 88 0.40 -6.86 -9.87
C GLU A 88 1.01 -8.26 -9.95
N VAL A 89 0.30 -9.25 -9.41
CA VAL A 89 0.68 -10.66 -9.43
C VAL A 89 0.66 -11.19 -10.87
N THR A 90 1.76 -11.80 -11.33
CA THR A 90 1.83 -12.36 -12.69
C THR A 90 1.21 -13.76 -12.79
N TYR A 91 1.11 -14.46 -11.65
CA TYR A 91 0.49 -15.77 -11.53
C TYR A 91 -0.02 -16.03 -10.11
N GLY A 92 -1.32 -16.30 -9.95
CA GLY A 92 -1.97 -16.53 -8.66
C GLY A 92 -2.99 -15.44 -8.34
N ARG A 93 -3.34 -15.31 -7.06
CA ARG A 93 -4.22 -14.27 -6.52
C ARG A 93 -3.44 -13.35 -5.58
N ASP A 94 -3.88 -12.11 -5.48
CA ASP A 94 -3.30 -11.14 -4.55
C ASP A 94 -3.48 -11.53 -3.08
N ASP A 95 -4.59 -12.15 -2.71
CA ASP A 95 -4.87 -12.68 -1.36
C ASP A 95 -3.77 -13.64 -0.89
N ASP A 96 -3.37 -14.56 -1.76
CA ASP A 96 -2.38 -15.59 -1.44
C ASP A 96 -0.99 -14.95 -1.28
N LEU A 97 -0.62 -14.09 -2.23
CA LEU A 97 0.69 -13.43 -2.21
C LEU A 97 0.80 -12.39 -1.09
N GLY A 98 -0.26 -11.62 -0.88
CA GLY A 98 -0.33 -10.58 0.14
C GLY A 98 -0.23 -11.18 1.54
N ARG A 99 -0.92 -12.29 1.82
CA ARG A 99 -0.78 -13.02 3.09
C ARG A 99 0.60 -13.64 3.25
N GLU A 100 1.22 -14.12 2.18
CA GLU A 100 2.60 -14.59 2.20
C GLU A 100 3.58 -13.46 2.59
N VAL A 101 3.44 -12.28 2.00
CA VAL A 101 4.25 -11.10 2.34
C VAL A 101 4.04 -10.73 3.80
N ALA A 102 2.79 -10.61 4.26
CA ALA A 102 2.46 -10.29 5.64
C ALA A 102 3.02 -11.31 6.66
N ALA A 103 3.13 -12.58 6.28
CA ALA A 103 3.63 -13.65 7.15
C ALA A 103 5.17 -13.77 7.15
N THR A 104 5.85 -13.30 6.10
CA THR A 104 7.29 -13.54 5.89
C THR A 104 8.15 -12.29 6.04
N ARG A 105 7.56 -11.09 6.02
CA ARG A 105 8.26 -9.83 6.28
C ARG A 105 8.13 -9.43 7.73
N ASP A 106 9.15 -8.74 8.23
CA ASP A 106 9.04 -8.04 9.50
C ASP A 106 8.13 -6.82 9.30
N LEU A 107 7.11 -6.67 10.14
CA LEU A 107 6.19 -5.54 10.08
C LEU A 107 6.69 -4.36 10.92
N GLU A 108 7.87 -4.45 11.53
CA GLU A 108 8.58 -3.33 12.14
C GLU A 108 9.70 -2.86 11.19
N ALA A 109 9.37 -1.93 10.29
CA ALA A 109 10.33 -1.45 9.31
C ALA A 109 11.29 -0.43 9.93
N SER A 110 12.60 -0.70 9.84
CA SER A 110 13.62 0.31 10.17
C SER A 110 13.60 1.48 9.19
N TYR A 111 13.23 1.22 7.93
CA TYR A 111 12.99 2.24 6.92
C TYR A 111 12.04 1.73 5.83
N TRP A 112 11.02 2.51 5.48
CA TRP A 112 9.99 2.12 4.51
C TRP A 112 10.59 1.72 3.15
N ASP A 113 11.48 2.53 2.59
CA ASP A 113 12.03 2.27 1.25
C ASP A 113 12.85 0.97 1.23
N GLU A 114 13.56 0.66 2.32
CA GLU A 114 14.32 -0.60 2.46
C GLU A 114 13.37 -1.80 2.54
N TRP A 115 12.31 -1.69 3.37
CA TRP A 115 11.28 -2.72 3.47
C TRP A 115 10.63 -3.01 2.11
N VAL A 116 10.35 -1.96 1.32
CA VAL A 116 9.82 -2.08 -0.05
C VAL A 116 10.83 -2.75 -0.97
N GLU A 117 12.10 -2.34 -0.96
CA GLU A 117 13.13 -2.95 -1.79
C GLU A 117 13.33 -4.44 -1.50
N GLU A 118 13.41 -4.81 -0.22
CA GLU A 118 13.56 -6.20 0.19
C GLU A 118 12.33 -7.05 -0.17
N THR A 119 11.14 -6.47 -0.03
CA THR A 119 9.90 -7.11 -0.44
C THR A 119 9.89 -7.33 -1.95
N LEU A 120 10.23 -6.32 -2.76
CA LEU A 120 10.33 -6.44 -4.21
C LEU A 120 11.36 -7.50 -4.63
N ARG A 121 12.53 -7.56 -3.98
CA ARG A 121 13.55 -8.60 -4.24
C ARG A 121 13.01 -10.00 -3.95
N SER A 122 12.21 -10.16 -2.88
CA SER A 122 11.60 -11.46 -2.55
C SER A 122 10.50 -11.89 -3.53
N LEU A 123 9.89 -10.93 -4.24
CA LEU A 123 8.82 -11.13 -5.21
C LEU A 123 9.31 -11.17 -6.66
N GLU A 124 10.63 -11.12 -6.89
CA GLU A 124 11.22 -11.09 -8.23
C GLU A 124 10.72 -12.27 -9.08
N GLY A 125 10.25 -11.95 -10.30
CA GLY A 125 9.69 -12.93 -11.24
C GLY A 125 8.25 -13.37 -10.96
N ARG A 126 7.65 -13.00 -9.82
CA ARG A 126 6.26 -13.32 -9.45
C ARG A 126 5.29 -12.14 -9.60
N VAL A 127 5.82 -10.93 -9.74
CA VAL A 127 5.04 -9.70 -9.83
C VAL A 127 5.59 -8.75 -10.89
N ARG A 128 4.76 -7.81 -11.34
CA ARG A 128 5.18 -6.62 -12.07
C ARG A 128 4.83 -5.37 -11.28
N VAL A 129 5.71 -4.37 -11.28
CA VAL A 129 5.37 -3.07 -10.71
C VAL A 129 4.44 -2.32 -11.69
N VAL A 130 3.25 -1.96 -11.22
CA VAL A 130 2.25 -1.20 -12.01
C VAL A 130 2.12 0.26 -11.56
N VAL A 131 2.51 0.55 -10.31
CA VAL A 131 2.67 1.92 -9.81
C VAL A 131 3.99 2.01 -9.07
N ASP A 132 4.78 3.03 -9.40
CA ASP A 132 6.00 3.36 -8.67
C ASP A 132 6.01 4.86 -8.36
N ARG A 133 5.95 5.19 -7.07
CA ARG A 133 6.01 6.56 -6.54
C ARG A 133 7.22 6.77 -5.64
N ARG A 134 8.18 5.85 -5.62
CA ARG A 134 9.47 6.08 -4.98
C ARG A 134 10.13 7.27 -5.68
N GLU A 135 10.66 8.23 -4.91
CA GLU A 135 11.33 9.39 -5.51
C GLU A 135 12.49 8.90 -6.39
N GLY A 136 12.60 9.47 -7.59
CA GLY A 136 13.76 9.29 -8.47
C GLY A 136 14.84 10.31 -8.20
#